data_AF-A0A959EW04-F1
#
_entry.id   AF-A0A959EW04-F1
#
_cell.length_a   1.000
_cell.length_b   1.000
_cell.length_c   1.000
_cell.angle_alpha   90.00
_cell.angle_beta   90.00
_cell.angle_gamma   90.00
#
_symmetry.space_group_name_H-M   'P 1'
#
loop_
_entity.id
_entity.type
_entity.pdbx_description
1 polymer ?
#
loop_
_entity_poly.entity_id
_entity_poly.type
_entity_poly.pdbx_seq_one_letter_code
_entity_poly.pdbx_strand_id
1 'polypeptide(L)'
;MLRTPSLLLCPFLCAFTLLSAQPAQFENRGIGGGGALFSPAISPHDPDRLFMACDMTELFHSENGGETWSFFSSNELTAFQNSRVQFTGDPNGLYVL
;
A
#
# COMPACT_ATOMS: atom_id res chain seq x y z
N MET A 1 -17.46 -9.44 -56.89
CA MET A 1 -18.36 -9.33 -55.71
C MET A 1 -18.05 -10.56 -54.85
N LEU A 2 -17.30 -10.48 -53.75
CA LEU A 2 -17.74 -10.03 -52.42
C LEU A 2 -16.54 -9.50 -51.61
N ARG A 3 -16.82 -8.50 -50.75
CA ARG A 3 -15.88 -7.78 -49.89
C ARG A 3 -15.70 -8.48 -48.54
N THR A 4 -14.45 -8.56 -48.07
CA THR A 4 -13.94 -8.54 -46.68
C THR A 4 -14.87 -8.96 -45.52
N PRO A 5 -14.48 -9.99 -44.74
CA PRO A 5 -14.88 -10.14 -43.35
C PRO A 5 -13.65 -10.12 -42.41
N SER A 6 -12.64 -9.27 -42.64
CA SER A 6 -11.43 -9.24 -41.79
C SER A 6 -11.38 -8.09 -40.77
N LEU A 7 -12.35 -7.17 -40.80
CA LEU A 7 -12.36 -6.00 -39.89
C LEU A 7 -13.13 -6.19 -38.57
N LEU A 8 -13.92 -7.26 -38.44
CA LEU A 8 -14.74 -7.51 -37.24
C LEU A 8 -14.07 -8.38 -36.18
N LEU A 9 -12.96 -9.06 -36.51
CA LEU A 9 -12.27 -9.98 -35.58
C LEU A 9 -11.42 -9.23 -34.53
N CYS A 10 -10.88 -8.08 -34.90
CA CYS A 10 -10.00 -7.26 -34.04
C CYS A 10 -10.71 -6.64 -32.81
N PRO A 11 -11.90 -5.99 -32.93
CA PRO A 11 -12.57 -5.44 -31.74
C PRO A 11 -13.08 -6.52 -30.77
N PHE A 12 -13.38 -7.73 -31.26
CA PHE A 12 -13.85 -8.83 -30.42
C PHE A 12 -12.75 -9.42 -29.54
N LEU A 13 -11.51 -9.49 -30.07
CA LEU A 13 -10.35 -9.95 -29.31
C LEU A 13 -9.92 -8.93 -28.24
N CYS A 14 -10.01 -7.62 -28.54
CA CYS A 14 -9.74 -6.54 -27.57
C CYS A 14 -10.80 -6.42 -26.46
N ALA A 15 -12.07 -6.72 -26.75
CA ALA A 15 -13.12 -6.73 -25.72
C ALA A 15 -12.95 -7.89 -24.73
N PHE A 16 -12.40 -9.02 -25.18
CA PHE A 16 -12.18 -10.21 -24.36
C PHE A 16 -10.98 -10.06 -23.40
N THR A 17 -9.95 -9.28 -23.77
CA THR A 17 -8.79 -9.02 -22.89
C THR A 17 -9.10 -8.03 -21.77
N LEU A 18 -10.06 -7.13 -21.95
CA LEU A 18 -10.49 -6.19 -20.90
C LEU A 18 -11.28 -6.87 -19.76
N LEU A 19 -11.90 -8.03 -20.02
CA LEU A 19 -12.68 -8.77 -19.02
C LEU A 19 -11.82 -9.62 -18.07
N SER A 20 -10.55 -9.82 -18.38
CA SER A 20 -9.63 -10.67 -17.63
C SER A 20 -8.38 -9.89 -17.22
N ALA A 21 -8.58 -8.75 -16.55
CA ALA A 21 -7.50 -8.06 -15.87
C ALA A 21 -7.21 -8.73 -14.52
N GLN A 22 -5.94 -8.70 -14.10
CA GLN A 22 -5.53 -9.05 -12.75
C GLN A 22 -6.27 -8.16 -11.71
N PRO A 23 -6.45 -8.62 -10.46
CA PRO A 23 -7.04 -7.79 -9.42
C PRO A 23 -6.26 -6.49 -9.28
N ALA A 24 -6.98 -5.37 -9.24
CA ALA A 24 -6.40 -4.04 -9.03
C ALA A 24 -5.94 -3.82 -7.59
N GLN A 25 -6.41 -4.67 -6.66
CA GLN A 25 -6.15 -4.57 -5.24
C GLN A 25 -5.67 -5.92 -4.72
N PHE A 26 -4.61 -5.87 -3.91
CA PHE A 26 -4.07 -6.99 -3.19
C PHE A 26 -4.27 -6.71 -1.70
N GLU A 27 -4.66 -7.73 -0.96
CA GLU A 27 -4.79 -7.65 0.49
C GLU A 27 -3.92 -8.72 1.16
N ASN A 28 -3.43 -8.40 2.34
CA ASN A 28 -2.69 -9.38 3.14
C ASN A 28 -3.67 -10.40 3.73
N ARG A 29 -3.44 -11.69 3.47
CA ARG A 29 -4.25 -12.80 4.00
C ARG A 29 -3.51 -13.62 5.07
N GLY A 30 -2.27 -13.27 5.37
CA GLY A 30 -1.40 -13.98 6.30
C GLY A 30 -1.25 -13.25 7.63
N ILE A 31 -0.32 -13.72 8.45
CA ILE A 31 -0.05 -13.14 9.78
C ILE A 31 0.53 -11.72 9.69
N GLY A 32 1.17 -11.35 8.57
CA GLY A 32 1.92 -10.10 8.44
C GLY A 32 3.07 -9.97 9.46
N GLY A 33 3.83 -8.87 9.39
CA GLY A 33 4.72 -8.46 10.49
C GLY A 33 5.85 -9.40 10.91
N GLY A 34 6.21 -10.42 10.12
CA GLY A 34 7.23 -11.42 10.49
C GLY A 34 8.69 -10.93 10.47
N GLY A 35 8.93 -9.67 10.10
CA GLY A 35 10.24 -9.03 10.18
C GLY A 35 10.51 -8.42 11.55
N ALA A 36 11.66 -7.80 11.72
CA ALA A 36 11.98 -7.02 12.92
C ALA A 36 11.31 -5.64 12.84
N LEU A 37 10.73 -5.20 13.96
CA LEU A 37 10.04 -3.92 14.08
C LEU A 37 10.92 -2.90 14.82
N PHE A 38 10.91 -1.66 14.37
CA PHE A 38 11.80 -0.60 14.82
C PHE A 38 11.07 0.72 15.00
N SER A 39 11.68 1.62 15.77
CA SER A 39 11.28 3.04 15.88
C SER A 39 9.78 3.26 16.10
N PRO A 40 9.16 2.69 17.16
CA PRO A 40 7.75 2.91 17.41
C PRO A 40 7.48 4.40 17.66
N ALA A 41 6.42 4.92 17.04
CA ALA A 41 6.00 6.30 17.16
C ALA A 41 4.48 6.39 17.36
N ILE A 42 4.05 7.23 18.30
CA ILE A 42 2.65 7.51 18.61
C ILE A 42 2.41 8.98 18.27
N SER A 43 1.34 9.28 17.56
CA SER A 43 1.00 10.67 17.25
C SER A 43 0.69 11.45 18.55
N PRO A 44 1.29 12.63 18.75
CA PRO A 44 0.96 13.49 19.89
C PRO A 44 -0.42 14.13 19.76
N HIS A 45 -1.01 14.12 18.56
CA HIS A 45 -2.32 14.70 18.28
C HIS A 45 -3.44 13.68 18.36
N ASP A 46 -3.12 12.38 18.28
CA ASP A 46 -4.08 11.29 18.26
C ASP A 46 -3.41 9.98 18.76
N PRO A 47 -3.74 9.49 19.97
CA PRO A 47 -3.11 8.29 20.52
C PRO A 47 -3.45 7.00 19.78
N ASP A 48 -4.49 6.98 18.94
CA ASP A 48 -4.85 5.81 18.15
C ASP A 48 -3.97 5.66 16.90
N ARG A 49 -3.22 6.71 16.53
CA ARG A 49 -2.34 6.74 15.36
C ARG A 49 -0.93 6.32 15.72
N LEU A 50 -0.56 5.11 15.31
CA LEU A 50 0.72 4.46 15.62
C LEU A 50 1.49 4.14 14.34
N PHE A 51 2.82 4.15 14.43
CA PHE A 51 3.72 3.82 13.33
C PHE A 51 4.90 2.98 13.80
N MET A 52 5.37 2.04 12.97
CA MET A 52 6.56 1.22 13.20
C MET A 52 7.28 0.93 11.88
N ALA A 53 8.59 1.14 11.84
CA ALA A 53 9.42 0.73 10.70
C ALA A 53 9.69 -0.78 10.76
N CYS A 54 9.91 -1.41 9.61
CA CYS A 54 10.24 -2.84 9.53
C CYS A 54 11.41 -3.07 8.56
N ASP A 55 12.19 -4.13 8.76
CA ASP A 55 13.29 -4.51 7.86
C ASP A 55 12.78 -5.21 6.59
N MET A 56 11.63 -5.87 6.67
CA MET A 56 11.02 -6.64 5.59
C MET A 56 9.79 -5.96 4.97
N THR A 57 9.41 -4.77 5.45
CA THR A 57 8.28 -3.97 4.95
C THR A 57 8.55 -2.50 5.29
N GLU A 58 8.15 -1.56 4.44
CA GLU A 58 8.50 -0.14 4.56
C GLU A 58 8.14 0.45 5.94
N LEU A 59 6.84 0.69 6.19
CA LEU A 59 6.36 1.31 7.41
C LEU A 59 4.94 0.81 7.70
N PHE A 60 4.76 0.18 8.86
CA PHE A 60 3.45 -0.17 9.39
C PHE A 60 2.81 1.03 10.07
N HIS A 61 1.49 1.15 9.95
CA HIS A 61 0.71 2.13 10.69
C HIS A 61 -0.62 1.53 11.18
N SER A 62 -1.14 2.11 12.25
CA SER A 62 -2.45 1.81 12.81
C SER A 62 -3.20 3.11 13.04
N GLU A 63 -4.50 3.07 12.87
CA GLU A 63 -5.43 4.18 13.12
C GLU A 63 -6.44 3.82 14.24
N ASN A 64 -6.17 2.74 14.98
CA ASN A 64 -7.03 2.22 16.04
C ASN A 64 -6.22 1.64 17.20
N GLY A 65 -5.17 2.34 17.62
CA GLY A 65 -4.41 1.98 18.82
C GLY A 65 -3.66 0.66 18.72
N GLY A 66 -3.44 0.15 17.50
CA GLY A 66 -2.71 -1.09 17.24
C GLY A 66 -3.57 -2.34 17.19
N GLU A 67 -4.90 -2.24 17.22
CA GLU A 67 -5.80 -3.39 17.03
C GLU A 67 -5.65 -3.99 15.62
N THR A 68 -5.50 -3.13 14.61
CA THR A 68 -5.22 -3.53 13.23
C THR A 68 -4.11 -2.69 12.63
N TRP A 69 -3.36 -3.27 11.70
CA TRP A 69 -2.21 -2.64 11.05
C TRP A 69 -2.33 -2.69 9.54
N SER A 70 -2.01 -1.57 8.91
CA SER A 70 -1.78 -1.40 7.49
C SER A 70 -0.31 -1.04 7.26
N PHE A 71 0.14 -0.98 6.01
CA PHE A 71 1.50 -0.55 5.68
C PHE A 71 1.50 0.31 4.42
N PHE A 72 2.49 1.18 4.33
CA PHE A 72 2.76 1.93 3.10
C PHE A 72 3.47 1.02 2.11
N SER A 73 3.00 1.01 0.86
CA SER A 73 3.67 0.25 -0.18
C SER A 73 4.97 0.94 -0.60
N SER A 74 5.90 0.17 -1.16
CA SER A 74 7.19 0.68 -1.66
C SER A 74 7.05 1.72 -2.78
N ASN A 75 5.87 1.83 -3.39
CA ASN A 75 5.57 2.84 -4.41
C ASN A 75 5.16 4.19 -3.80
N GLU A 76 4.77 4.21 -2.54
CA GLU A 76 4.30 5.39 -1.81
C GLU A 76 5.40 5.95 -0.91
N LEU A 77 6.13 5.07 -0.24
CA LEU A 77 7.16 5.42 0.74
C LEU A 77 8.27 4.38 0.71
N THR A 78 9.51 4.85 0.81
CA THR A 78 10.66 3.99 1.08
C THR A 78 11.16 4.25 2.50
N ALA A 79 11.20 3.21 3.32
CA ALA A 79 11.61 3.20 4.71
C ALA A 79 12.29 1.87 5.06
N PHE A 80 13.19 1.90 6.03
CA PHE A 80 13.97 0.73 6.45
C PHE A 80 14.04 0.69 7.99
N GLN A 81 14.77 -0.28 8.55
CA GLN A 81 14.87 -0.44 10.01
C GLN A 81 15.25 0.83 10.80
N ASN A 82 16.00 1.75 10.20
CA ASN A 82 16.44 2.98 10.87
C ASN A 82 15.49 4.17 10.66
N SER A 83 14.46 3.99 9.85
CA SER A 83 13.51 5.05 9.55
C SER A 83 12.72 5.43 10.80
N ARG A 84 12.46 6.72 10.96
CA ARG A 84 11.74 7.29 12.09
C ARG A 84 10.63 8.22 11.64
N VAL A 85 9.47 8.09 12.26
CA VAL A 85 8.37 9.03 12.09
C VAL A 85 8.58 10.24 12.99
N GLN A 86 8.50 11.44 12.42
CA GLN A 86 8.56 12.69 13.14
C GLN A 86 7.30 13.53 12.85
N PHE A 87 6.49 13.74 13.88
CA PHE A 87 5.29 14.55 13.80
C PHE A 87 5.61 16.04 13.77
N THR A 88 4.84 16.78 12.99
CA THR A 88 4.90 18.24 12.99
C THR A 88 3.92 18.83 14.01
N GLY A 89 3.92 20.15 14.14
CA GLY A 89 2.89 20.85 14.90
C GLY A 89 1.50 20.82 14.25
N ASP A 90 1.41 20.55 12.95
CA ASP A 90 0.15 20.32 12.24
C ASP A 90 -0.27 18.85 12.43
N PRO A 91 -1.50 18.56 12.91
CA PRO A 91 -1.99 17.19 13.11
C PRO A 91 -1.99 16.31 11.85
N ASN A 92 -1.96 16.93 10.66
CA ASN A 92 -1.93 16.21 9.38
C ASN A 92 -0.52 16.05 8.81
N GLY A 93 0.47 16.75 9.36
CA GLY A 93 1.85 16.74 8.86
C GLY A 93 2.76 15.81 9.65
N LEU A 94 3.45 14.91 8.96
CA LEU A 94 4.55 14.10 9.50
C LEU A 94 5.63 13.88 8.44
N TYR A 95 6.84 13.55 8.90
CA TYR A 95 7.95 13.14 8.04
C TYR A 95 8.45 11.76 8.44
N VAL A 96 9.02 11.05 7.47
CA VAL A 96 9.76 9.81 7.68
C VAL A 96 11.21 10.08 7.31
N LEU A 97 12.11 9.93 8.27
CA LEU A 97 13.54 10.24 8.16
C LEU A 97 14.40 8.98 8.23
#